data_AF-A0A1F8C1H6-F1
#
_entry.id   AF-A0A1F8C1H6-F1
#
_cell.length_a   1.000
_cell.length_b   1.000
_cell.length_c   1.000
_cell.angle_alpha   90.00
_cell.angle_beta   90.00
_cell.angle_gamma   90.00
#
_symmetry.space_group_name_H-M   'P 1'
#
loop_
_entity.id
_entity.type
_entity.pdbx_description
1 polymer ?
#
loop_
_entity_poly.entity_id
_entity_poly.type
_entity_poly.pdbx_seq_one_letter_code
_entity_poly.pdbx_strand_id
1 'polypeptide(L)'
;MDQKITAYIEALVLEVLQAPWYSGLEENKKEEIADKLRDYFNTSILDVLIDNLDSKQLQEVKSMMGDMDALEQKLEEYASQIPMLITHIENGLNEAVNKVKTDPNLLQG
;
A
#
# COMPACT_ATOMS: atom_id res chain seq x y z
N MET A 1 11.68 -3.03 0.83
CA MET A 1 10.89 -2.10 -0.02
C MET A 1 11.74 -0.97 -0.65
N ASP A 2 11.56 -0.70 -1.96
CA ASP A 2 12.31 0.30 -2.75
C ASP A 2 12.04 1.76 -2.31
N GLN A 3 13.10 2.58 -2.20
CA GLN A 3 13.01 3.99 -1.78
C GLN A 3 12.04 4.85 -2.61
N LYS A 4 11.83 4.52 -3.89
CA LYS A 4 10.90 5.25 -4.75
C LYS A 4 9.44 4.95 -4.40
N ILE A 5 9.13 3.71 -4.02
CA ILE A 5 7.79 3.32 -3.58
C ILE A 5 7.47 4.02 -2.26
N THR A 6 8.41 4.03 -1.31
CA THR A 6 8.23 4.77 -0.05
C THR A 6 8.00 6.26 -0.29
N ALA A 7 8.81 6.91 -1.13
CA ALA A 7 8.62 8.32 -1.47
C ALA A 7 7.27 8.60 -2.16
N TYR A 8 6.81 7.66 -3.00
CA TYR A 8 5.50 7.75 -3.65
C TYR A 8 4.36 7.62 -2.64
N ILE A 9 4.42 6.66 -1.72
CA ILE A 9 3.45 6.50 -0.63
C ILE A 9 3.37 7.79 0.19
N GLU A 10 4.51 8.36 0.61
CA GLU A 10 4.52 9.62 1.37
C GLU A 10 3.83 10.76 0.62
N ALA A 11 4.04 10.85 -0.70
CA ALA A 11 3.35 11.85 -1.52
C ALA A 11 1.82 11.65 -1.51
N LEU A 12 1.35 10.40 -1.60
CA LEU A 12 -0.08 10.08 -1.53
C LEU A 12 -0.68 10.35 -0.15
N VAL A 13 0.06 10.05 0.93
CA VAL A 13 -0.35 10.37 2.31
C VAL A 13 -0.57 11.87 2.46
N LEU A 14 0.40 12.67 2.00
CA LEU A 14 0.28 14.13 2.02
C LEU A 14 -0.91 14.62 1.18
N GLU A 15 -1.13 14.03 0.01
CA GLU A 15 -2.26 14.36 -0.85
C GLU A 15 -3.61 14.08 -0.17
N VAL A 16 -3.75 12.97 0.55
CA VAL A 16 -4.97 12.65 1.29
C VAL A 16 -5.15 13.60 2.47
N LEU A 17 -4.11 13.89 3.24
CA LEU A 17 -4.17 14.79 4.41
C LEU A 17 -4.50 16.25 4.04
N GLN A 18 -4.31 16.64 2.78
CA GLN A 18 -4.75 17.94 2.26
C GLN A 18 -6.26 18.00 1.98
N ALA A 19 -6.99 16.88 2.04
CA ALA A 19 -8.43 16.87 1.81
C ALA A 19 -9.20 17.67 2.90
N PRO A 20 -10.34 18.30 2.57
CA PRO A 20 -11.08 19.17 3.49
C PRO A 20 -11.41 18.54 4.85
N TRP A 21 -11.72 17.24 4.86
CA TRP A 21 -12.04 16.43 6.03
C TRP A 21 -10.95 16.44 7.11
N TYR A 22 -9.68 16.55 6.70
CA TYR A 22 -8.53 16.51 7.59
C TYR A 22 -7.98 17.90 7.93
N SER A 23 -8.44 18.96 7.26
CA SER A 23 -7.86 20.31 7.38
C SER A 23 -7.88 20.85 8.81
N GLY A 24 -8.93 20.57 9.57
CA GLY A 24 -9.12 21.02 10.96
C GLY A 24 -8.63 20.07 12.05
N LEU A 25 -7.99 18.96 11.70
CA LEU A 25 -7.44 18.05 12.70
C LEU A 25 -6.15 18.58 13.32
N GLU A 26 -5.98 18.27 14.61
CA GLU A 26 -4.75 18.48 15.35
C GLU A 26 -3.59 17.64 14.76
N GLU A 27 -2.37 18.09 14.97
CA GLU A 27 -1.17 17.49 14.36
C GLU A 27 -0.96 16.03 14.76
N ASN A 28 -1.16 15.70 16.03
CA ASN A 28 -1.13 14.33 16.55
C ASN A 28 -2.16 13.42 15.86
N LYS A 29 -3.37 13.90 15.59
CA LYS A 29 -4.38 13.12 14.87
C LYS A 29 -4.03 12.95 13.39
N LYS A 30 -3.40 13.95 12.78
CA LYS A 30 -2.91 13.85 11.40
C LYS A 30 -1.78 12.83 11.28
N GLU A 31 -0.91 12.76 12.29
CA GLU A 31 0.16 11.76 12.38
C GLU A 31 -0.41 10.34 12.53
N GLU A 32 -1.36 10.13 13.43
CA GLU A 32 -2.05 8.82 13.57
C GLU A 32 -2.73 8.38 12.27
N ILE A 33 -3.36 9.31 11.54
CA ILE A 33 -3.99 9.03 10.25
C ILE A 33 -2.93 8.78 9.17
N ALA A 34 -1.80 9.47 9.20
CA ALA A 34 -0.69 9.25 8.28
C ALA A 34 -0.15 7.82 8.39
N ASP A 35 0.03 7.31 9.61
CA ASP A 35 0.48 5.94 9.84
C ASP A 35 -0.53 4.92 9.30
N LYS A 36 -1.82 5.12 9.60
CA LYS A 36 -2.88 4.27 9.05
C LYS A 36 -2.96 4.30 7.53
N LEU A 37 -2.73 5.46 6.92
CA LEU A 37 -2.66 5.60 5.46
C LEU A 37 -1.48 4.83 4.87
N ARG A 38 -0.31 4.89 5.50
CA ARG A 38 0.88 4.13 5.08
C ARG A 38 0.57 2.63 5.10
N ASP A 39 0.02 2.14 6.20
CA ASP A 39 -0.34 0.72 6.33
C ASP A 39 -1.38 0.29 5.30
N TYR A 40 -2.41 1.12 5.08
CA TYR A 40 -3.45 0.87 4.09
C TYR A 40 -2.89 0.83 2.65
N PHE A 41 -2.01 1.77 2.29
CA PHE A 41 -1.37 1.81 0.98
C PHE A 41 -0.38 0.66 0.79
N ASN A 42 0.40 0.31 1.80
CA ASN A 42 1.27 -0.87 1.77
C ASN A 42 0.47 -2.15 1.56
N THR A 43 -0.67 -2.30 2.26
CA THR A 43 -1.57 -3.45 2.08
C THR A 43 -2.13 -3.47 0.66
N SER A 44 -2.53 -2.32 0.11
CA SER A 44 -3.02 -2.22 -1.26
C SER A 44 -1.95 -2.63 -2.30
N ILE A 45 -0.68 -2.29 -2.08
CA ILE A 45 0.43 -2.73 -2.94
C ILE A 45 0.60 -4.25 -2.87
N LEU A 46 0.53 -4.83 -1.67
CA LEU A 46 0.62 -6.27 -1.48
C LEU A 46 -0.54 -6.99 -2.16
N ASP A 47 -1.76 -6.49 -2.05
CA ASP A 47 -2.94 -7.05 -2.72
C ASP A 47 -2.76 -7.04 -4.25
N VAL A 48 -2.33 -5.91 -4.82
CA VAL A 48 -2.04 -5.82 -6.26
C VAL A 48 -0.96 -6.82 -6.67
N LEU A 49 0.10 -6.97 -5.87
CA LEU A 49 1.16 -7.93 -6.16
C LEU A 49 0.60 -9.36 -6.14
N ILE A 50 -0.11 -9.74 -5.08
CA ILE A 50 -0.73 -11.05 -4.89
C ILE A 50 -1.69 -11.39 -6.03
N ASP A 51 -2.50 -10.43 -6.49
CA ASP A 51 -3.44 -10.61 -7.60
C ASP A 51 -2.74 -10.86 -8.95
N ASN A 52 -1.48 -10.46 -9.08
CA ASN A 52 -0.67 -10.68 -10.27
C ASN A 52 0.26 -11.90 -10.16
N LEU A 53 0.27 -12.62 -9.03
CA LEU A 53 1.01 -13.86 -8.87
C LEU A 53 0.25 -15.04 -9.46
N ASP A 54 0.98 -15.97 -10.08
CA ASP A 54 0.39 -17.23 -10.51
C ASP A 54 0.12 -18.17 -9.31
N SER A 55 -0.66 -19.23 -9.55
CA SER A 55 -1.07 -20.15 -8.48
C SER A 55 0.09 -20.85 -7.78
N LYS A 56 1.24 -21.05 -8.45
CA LYS A 56 2.43 -21.66 -7.86
C LYS A 56 3.17 -20.64 -7.00
N GLN A 57 3.36 -19.43 -7.49
CA GLN A 57 3.96 -18.33 -6.73
C GLN A 57 3.14 -18.02 -5.47
N LEU A 58 1.82 -18.00 -5.56
CA LEU A 58 0.93 -17.83 -4.41
C LEU A 58 1.09 -18.92 -3.35
N GLN A 59 1.31 -20.18 -3.75
CA GLN A 59 1.57 -21.26 -2.80
C GLN A 59 2.94 -21.10 -2.12
N GLU A 60 3.95 -20.68 -2.86
CA GLU A 60 5.28 -20.39 -2.30
C GLU A 60 5.21 -19.26 -1.26
N VAL A 61 4.55 -18.14 -1.59
CA VAL A 61 4.30 -17.01 -0.66
C VAL A 61 3.53 -17.47 0.58
N LYS A 62 2.46 -18.26 0.41
CA LYS A 62 1.67 -18.79 1.55
C LYS A 62 2.50 -19.70 2.46
N SER A 63 3.42 -20.49 1.89
CA SER A 63 4.29 -21.35 2.68
C SER A 63 5.34 -20.58 3.49
N MET A 64 5.59 -19.31 3.14
CA MET A 64 6.58 -18.43 3.77
C MET A 64 5.96 -17.43 4.76
N MET A 65 4.65 -17.45 5.00
CA MET A 65 3.98 -16.51 5.92
C MET A 65 4.52 -16.53 7.37
N GLY A 66 5.22 -17.59 7.77
CA GLY A 66 5.87 -17.68 9.09
C GLY A 66 7.25 -17.02 9.18
N ASP A 67 7.83 -16.60 8.06
CA ASP A 67 9.15 -15.96 7.96
C ASP A 67 9.02 -14.68 7.12
N MET A 68 8.81 -13.56 7.82
CA MET A 68 8.56 -12.26 7.21
C MET A 68 9.73 -11.77 6.34
N ASP A 69 10.97 -12.05 6.75
CA ASP A 69 12.16 -11.62 6.00
C ASP A 69 12.26 -12.38 4.68
N ALA A 70 12.03 -13.70 4.71
CA ALA A 70 12.01 -14.53 3.51
C ALA A 70 10.82 -14.17 2.59
N LEU A 71 9.67 -13.87 3.19
CA LEU A 71 8.47 -13.44 2.47
C LEU A 71 8.72 -12.13 1.71
N GLU A 72 9.27 -11.11 2.35
CA GLU A 72 9.55 -9.81 1.72
C GLU A 72 10.51 -9.97 0.55
N GLN A 73 11.61 -10.72 0.73
CA GLN A 73 12.55 -10.99 -0.37
C GLN A 73 11.88 -11.71 -1.54
N LYS A 74 11.02 -12.69 -1.26
CA LYS A 74 10.33 -13.45 -2.32
C LYS A 74 9.33 -12.58 -3.09
N LEU A 75 8.60 -11.73 -2.38
CA LEU A 75 7.67 -10.78 -2.99
C LEU A 75 8.42 -9.77 -3.86
N GLU A 76 9.58 -9.27 -3.43
CA GLU A 76 10.44 -8.39 -4.26
C GLU A 76 10.97 -9.11 -5.51
N GLU A 77 11.38 -10.38 -5.39
CA GLU A 77 11.79 -11.20 -6.54
C GLU A 77 10.67 -11.34 -7.57
N TYR A 78 9.45 -11.65 -7.13
CA TYR A 78 8.31 -11.76 -8.04
C TYR A 78 7.88 -10.41 -8.59
N ALA A 79 7.96 -9.35 -7.78
CA ALA A 79 7.67 -8.00 -8.21
C ALA A 79 8.50 -7.62 -9.44
N SER A 80 9.79 -7.98 -9.44
CA SER A 80 10.70 -7.71 -10.55
C SER A 80 10.37 -8.47 -11.84
N GLN A 81 9.59 -9.55 -11.75
CA GLN A 81 9.22 -10.43 -12.88
C GLN A 81 7.87 -10.07 -13.50
N ILE A 82 7.03 -9.30 -12.80
CA ILE A 82 5.71 -8.90 -13.29
C ILE A 82 5.86 -7.69 -14.23
N PRO A 83 5.56 -7.85 -15.53
CA PRO A 83 5.60 -6.73 -16.46
C PRO A 83 4.59 -5.65 -16.07
N MET A 84 4.97 -4.38 -16.16
CA MET A 84 4.10 -3.24 -15.83
C MET A 84 3.53 -3.24 -14.40
N LEU A 85 4.11 -4.00 -13.47
CA LEU A 85 3.68 -4.02 -12.08
C LEU A 85 3.56 -2.62 -11.47
N ILE A 86 4.52 -1.74 -11.77
CA ILE A 86 4.50 -0.35 -11.29
C ILE A 86 3.20 0.34 -11.70
N THR A 87 2.75 0.17 -12.95
CA THR A 87 1.49 0.74 -13.43
C THR A 87 0.28 0.13 -12.73
N HIS A 88 0.31 -1.17 -12.43
CA HIS A 88 -0.75 -1.81 -11.64
C HIS A 88 -0.79 -1.28 -10.20
N ILE A 89 0.38 -1.09 -9.58
CA ILE A 89 0.52 -0.50 -8.25
C ILE A 89 -0.02 0.93 -8.25
N GLU A 90 0.37 1.76 -9.23
CA GLU A 90 -0.12 3.13 -9.35
C GLU A 90 -1.65 3.17 -9.48
N ASN A 91 -2.25 2.30 -10.28
CA ASN A 91 -3.70 2.21 -10.42
C ASN A 91 -4.37 1.81 -9.09
N GLY A 92 -3.89 0.76 -8.43
CA GLY A 92 -4.44 0.31 -7.15
C GLY A 92 -4.32 1.36 -6.05
N LEU A 93 -3.19 2.07 -6.00
CA LEU A 93 -2.98 3.17 -5.06
C LEU A 93 -3.88 4.38 -5.35
N ASN A 94 -4.07 4.74 -6.61
CA ASN A 94 -5.01 5.81 -6.98
C ASN A 94 -6.46 5.45 -6.61
N GLU A 95 -6.85 4.18 -6.77
CA GLU A 95 -8.15 3.70 -6.29
C GLU A 95 -8.25 3.75 -4.76
N ALA A 96 -7.21 3.33 -4.04
CA ALA A 96 -7.13 3.40 -2.58
C ALA A 96 -7.25 4.86 -2.08
N VAL A 97 -6.53 5.80 -2.69
CA VAL A 97 -6.62 7.25 -2.40
C VAL A 97 -8.04 7.76 -2.62
N ASN A 98 -8.66 7.41 -3.74
CA ASN A 98 -10.04 7.82 -4.04
C ASN A 98 -11.03 7.26 -3.01
N LYS A 99 -10.87 6.01 -2.59
CA LYS A 99 -11.70 5.39 -1.54
C LYS A 99 -11.56 6.16 -0.22
N VAL A 100 -10.35 6.43 0.24
CA VAL A 100 -10.14 7.14 1.51
C VAL A 100 -10.62 8.60 1.45
N LYS A 101 -10.48 9.27 0.31
CA LYS A 101 -11.00 10.64 0.12
C LYS A 101 -12.52 10.73 0.11
N THR A 102 -13.20 9.64 -0.27
CA THR A 102 -14.66 9.56 -0.35
C THR A 102 -15.31 8.96 0.89
N ASP A 103 -14.61 8.07 1.59
CA ASP A 103 -15.01 7.49 2.88
C ASP A 103 -13.84 7.47 3.89
N PRO A 104 -13.66 8.54 4.67
CA PRO A 104 -12.59 8.62 5.67
C PRO A 104 -12.77 7.64 6.85
N ASN A 105 -13.92 6.98 6.98
CA ASN A 105 -14.14 5.98 8.03
C ASN A 105 -13.42 4.66 7.76
N LEU A 106 -12.93 4.44 6.53
CA LEU A 106 -12.14 3.25 6.17
C LEU A 106 -10.88 3.07 7.03
N LEU A 107 -10.38 4.16 7.62
CA LEU A 107 -9.20 4.15 8.50
C LEU A 107 -9.55 4.01 9.99
N GLN A 108 -10.84 3.85 10.34
CA GLN A 108 -11.29 3.71 11.73
C GLN A 108 -11.46 2.25 12.20
N GLY A 109 -11.18 1.28 11.31
CA GLY A 109 -11.17 -0.15 11.61
C GLY A 109 -9.94 -0.62 12.38
#